data_AF-A0A9Q3DHA7-F1
#
_entry.id   AF-A0A9Q3DHA7-F1
#
_cell.length_a   1.000
_cell.length_b   1.000
_cell.length_c   1.000
_cell.angle_alpha   90.00
_cell.angle_beta   90.00
_cell.angle_gamma   90.00
#
_symmetry.space_group_name_H-M   'P 1'
#
loop_
_entity.id
_entity.type
_entity.pdbx_description
1 polymer ?
#
loop_
_entity_poly.entity_id
_entity_poly.type
_entity_poly.pdbx_seq_one_letter_code
_entity_poly.pdbx_strand_id
1 'polypeptide(L)'
;MPKQISMISSVKDTDKDEFEDNKLVEAQINPLLSPKMRHDLTYVLYTYKNDFSSDNEPLGAIRGHEVHITLNIDRPYPPVLRRPAYPASL
;
A
#
# COMPACT_ATOMS: atom_id res chain seq x y z
N MET A 1 43.98 19.99 0.82
CA MET A 1 42.83 20.71 0.23
C MET A 1 41.85 19.68 -0.32
N PRO A 2 40.77 19.32 0.40
CA PRO A 2 39.67 18.60 -0.23
C PRO A 2 38.69 19.59 -0.87
N LYS A 3 38.33 19.31 -2.12
CA LYS A 3 37.44 20.08 -2.99
C LYS A 3 36.07 20.27 -2.35
N GLN A 4 35.58 21.51 -2.39
CA GLN A 4 34.16 21.80 -2.26
C GLN A 4 33.40 21.19 -3.47
N ILE A 5 32.40 20.37 -3.17
CA ILE A 5 31.35 19.93 -4.10
C ILE A 5 30.10 20.67 -3.61
N SER A 6 29.92 21.91 -4.07
CA SER A 6 29.08 22.32 -5.19
C SER A 6 27.59 22.06 -4.96
N MET A 7 26.88 23.16 -4.68
CA MET A 7 25.53 23.48 -5.12
C MET A 7 24.45 22.42 -4.87
N ILE A 8 23.70 22.63 -3.78
CA ILE A 8 22.34 22.12 -3.63
C ILE A 8 21.50 22.89 -4.66
N SER A 9 21.41 22.36 -5.88
CA SER A 9 20.59 22.93 -6.93
C SER A 9 19.14 22.70 -6.57
N SER A 10 18.46 23.77 -6.16
CA SER A 10 17.00 23.83 -6.03
C SER A 10 16.38 23.86 -7.44
N VAL A 11 16.53 22.77 -8.19
CA VAL A 11 15.74 22.53 -9.40
C VAL A 11 14.42 21.97 -8.89
N LYS A 12 13.33 22.70 -9.09
CA LYS A 12 12.00 22.13 -8.93
C LYS A 12 11.88 21.08 -10.04
N ASP A 13 12.01 19.81 -9.68
CA ASP A 13 11.77 18.71 -10.59
C ASP A 13 10.27 18.68 -10.89
N THR A 14 9.84 19.45 -11.89
CA THR A 14 8.45 19.54 -12.33
C THR A 14 7.84 18.16 -12.60
N ASP A 15 8.66 17.22 -13.10
CA ASP A 15 8.27 15.82 -13.31
C ASP A 15 7.95 15.06 -12.01
N LYS A 16 8.64 15.39 -10.91
CA LYS A 16 8.41 14.74 -9.61
C LYS A 16 7.11 15.26 -8.99
N ASP A 17 6.87 16.57 -9.08
CA ASP A 17 5.63 17.19 -8.63
C ASP A 17 4.42 16.64 -9.43
N GLU A 18 4.55 16.50 -10.75
CA GLU A 18 3.51 15.88 -11.59
C GLU A 18 3.27 14.40 -11.25
N PHE A 19 4.31 13.66 -10.86
CA PHE A 19 4.17 12.28 -10.41
C PHE A 19 3.43 12.19 -9.06
N GLU A 20 3.74 13.10 -8.13
CA GLU A 20 3.05 13.20 -6.85
C GLU A 20 1.55 13.50 -7.03
N ASP A 21 1.24 14.48 -7.87
CA ASP A 21 -0.14 14.95 -8.07
C ASP A 21 -1.00 14.01 -8.91
N ASN A 22 -0.43 13.30 -9.88
CA ASN A 22 -1.22 12.44 -10.79
C ASN A 22 -1.19 10.96 -10.42
N LYS A 23 -0.07 10.45 -9.89
CA LYS A 23 0.10 9.00 -9.64
C LYS A 23 -0.01 8.64 -8.17
N LEU A 24 0.47 9.49 -7.26
CA LEU A 24 0.43 9.19 -5.83
C LEU A 24 -0.86 9.64 -5.14
N VAL A 25 -1.72 10.41 -5.80
CA VAL A 25 -3.05 10.76 -5.27
C VAL A 25 -3.96 9.52 -5.12
N GLU A 26 -3.84 8.56 -6.04
CA GLU A 26 -4.58 7.30 -5.95
C GLU A 26 -3.97 6.31 -4.95
N ALA A 27 -2.67 6.46 -4.65
CA ALA A 27 -2.00 5.67 -3.64
C ALA A 27 -2.48 6.12 -2.25
N GLN A 28 -3.27 5.29 -1.56
CA GLN A 28 -3.70 5.54 -0.19
C GLN A 28 -2.52 5.45 0.81
N ILE A 29 -1.62 6.44 0.77
CA ILE A 29 -0.50 6.56 1.68
C ILE A 29 -1.03 6.96 3.05
N ASN A 30 -0.58 6.25 4.08
CA ASN A 30 -1.04 6.46 5.44
C ASN A 30 -0.76 7.91 5.91
N PRO A 31 -1.78 8.68 6.35
CA PRO A 31 -1.62 10.07 6.78
C PRO A 31 -0.79 10.22 8.06
N LEU A 32 -0.55 9.14 8.80
CA LEU A 32 0.29 9.13 10.01
C LEU A 32 1.80 9.09 9.71
N LEU A 33 2.21 9.02 8.45
CA LEU A 33 3.63 9.08 8.11
C LEU A 33 4.22 10.45 8.49
N SER A 34 5.40 10.42 9.10
CA SER A 34 6.17 11.66 9.31
C SER A 34 6.55 12.31 7.98
N PRO A 35 6.73 13.64 7.92
CA PRO A 35 7.08 14.34 6.69
C PRO A 35 8.35 13.79 6.03
N LYS A 36 9.33 13.40 6.85
CA LYS A 36 10.58 12.79 6.37
C LYS A 36 10.33 11.42 5.73
N MET A 37 9.56 10.56 6.39
CA MET A 37 9.23 9.23 5.84
C MET A 37 8.43 9.36 4.55
N ARG A 38 7.51 10.33 4.47
CA ARG A 38 6.73 10.59 3.26
C ARG A 38 7.64 11.02 2.12
N HIS A 39 8.57 11.93 2.37
CA HIS A 39 9.57 12.34 1.38
C HIS A 39 10.43 11.16 0.91
N ASP A 40 10.95 10.34 1.83
CA ASP A 40 11.80 9.20 1.52
C ASP A 40 11.04 8.14 0.70
N LEU A 41 9.78 7.87 1.06
CA LEU A 41 8.89 6.98 0.32
C LEU A 41 8.66 7.50 -1.11
N THR A 42 8.28 8.76 -1.25
CA THR A 42 8.03 9.36 -2.56
C THR A 42 9.27 9.37 -3.43
N TYR A 43 10.45 9.64 -2.85
CA TYR A 43 11.71 9.56 -3.55
C TYR A 43 11.97 8.17 -4.12
N VAL A 44 11.77 7.11 -3.34
CA VAL A 44 11.93 5.72 -3.80
C VAL A 44 10.92 5.40 -4.91
N LEU A 45 9.64 5.74 -4.71
CA LEU A 45 8.58 5.46 -5.70
C LEU A 45 8.84 6.17 -7.03
N TYR A 46 9.32 7.42 -7.00
CA TYR A 46 9.67 8.16 -8.21
C TYR A 46 10.92 7.61 -8.90
N THR A 47 11.93 7.21 -8.11
CA THR A 47 13.20 6.68 -8.62
C THR A 47 12.98 5.37 -9.38
N TYR A 48 12.14 4.49 -8.84
CA TYR A 48 11.85 3.17 -9.40
C TYR A 48 10.46 3.07 -10.03
N LYS A 49 9.88 4.19 -10.48
CA LYS A 49 8.51 4.26 -10.99
C LYS A 49 8.20 3.26 -12.12
N ASN A 50 9.18 2.99 -12.98
CA ASN A 50 9.04 2.05 -14.10
C ASN A 50 9.10 0.58 -13.67
N ASP A 51 9.63 0.29 -12.47
CA ASP A 51 9.68 -1.06 -11.92
C ASP A 51 8.39 -1.38 -11.15
N PHE A 52 7.74 -0.36 -10.58
CA PHE A 52 6.50 -0.50 -9.81
C PHE A 52 5.22 -0.35 -10.64
N SER A 53 5.31 0.24 -11.83
CA SER A 53 4.16 0.48 -12.70
C SER A 53 4.55 0.32 -14.16
N SER A 54 3.72 -0.43 -14.88
CA SER A 54 3.75 -0.53 -16.34
C SER A 54 2.47 0.08 -16.91
N ASP A 55 2.41 0.37 -18.20
CA ASP A 55 1.23 0.94 -18.88
C ASP A 55 -0.04 0.11 -18.65
N ASN A 56 0.11 -1.20 -18.40
CA ASN A 56 -0.99 -2.12 -18.11
C ASN A 56 -1.29 -2.30 -16.61
N GLU A 57 -0.38 -1.91 -15.72
CA GLU A 57 -0.47 -2.10 -14.27
C GLU A 57 -0.06 -0.80 -13.57
N PRO A 58 -1.02 0.14 -13.36
CA PRO A 58 -0.73 1.42 -12.72
C PRO A 58 -0.40 1.23 -11.24
N LEU A 59 0.40 2.16 -10.70
CA LEU A 59 0.78 2.23 -9.30
C LEU A 59 -0.49 2.36 -8.42
N GLY A 60 -0.94 1.26 -7.81
CA GLY A 60 -2.23 1.18 -7.10
C GLY A 60 -3.07 -0.04 -7.49
N ALA A 61 -2.83 -0.63 -8.67
CA ALA A 61 -3.44 -1.87 -9.12
C ALA A 61 -2.75 -3.12 -8.52
N ILE A 62 -2.47 -3.11 -7.21
CA ILE A 62 -1.85 -4.26 -6.52
C ILE A 62 -2.83 -5.44 -6.54
N ARG A 63 -2.66 -6.34 -7.52
CA ARG A 63 -3.36 -7.64 -7.57
C ARG A 63 -2.95 -8.46 -6.33
N GLY A 64 -3.92 -8.74 -5.45
CA GLY A 64 -3.70 -9.58 -4.26
C GLY A 64 -4.23 -9.03 -2.93
N HIS A 65 -4.83 -7.83 -2.89
CA HIS A 65 -5.52 -7.33 -1.69
C HIS A 65 -6.97 -7.84 -1.54
N GLU A 66 -7.46 -8.66 -2.48
CA GLU A 66 -8.71 -9.39 -2.30
C GLU A 66 -8.47 -10.62 -1.42
N VAL A 67 -8.68 -10.46 -0.12
CA VAL A 67 -8.71 -11.59 0.80
C VAL A 67 -10.09 -12.27 0.69
N HIS A 68 -10.15 -13.37 -0.05
CA HIS A 68 -11.34 -14.21 -0.07
C HIS A 68 -11.35 -15.11 1.17
N ILE A 69 -11.96 -14.63 2.26
CA ILE A 69 -12.13 -15.43 3.49
C ILE A 69 -13.36 -16.31 3.32
N THR A 70 -13.14 -17.54 2.86
CA THR A 70 -14.19 -18.56 2.85
C THR A 70 -14.18 -19.33 4.17
N LEU A 71 -15.25 -19.23 4.95
CA LEU A 71 -15.46 -20.09 6.11
C LEU A 71 -15.85 -21.49 5.62
N ASN A 72 -14.87 -22.38 5.45
CA ASN A 72 -15.10 -23.80 5.14
C ASN A 72 -15.67 -24.52 6.37
N ILE A 73 -16.96 -24.33 6.63
CA ILE A 73 -17.73 -25.24 7.46
C ILE A 73 -18.39 -26.29 6.56
N ASP A 74 -17.57 -27.18 6.00
CA ASP A 74 -18.11 -28.43 5.49
C ASP A 74 -18.75 -29.19 6.65
N ARG A 75 -19.99 -29.64 6.44
CA ARG A 75 -20.69 -30.41 7.46
C ARG A 75 -19.93 -31.72 7.71
N PRO A 76 -19.89 -32.21 8.96
CA PRO A 76 -20.57 -31.66 10.14
C PRO A 76 -19.73 -30.62 10.89
N TYR A 77 -20.40 -29.65 11.53
CA TYR A 77 -19.78 -28.65 12.40
C TYR A 77 -18.77 -29.27 13.39
N PRO A 78 -17.59 -28.65 13.57
CA PRO A 78 -16.60 -29.07 14.58
C PRO A 78 -17.27 -29.27 15.95
N PRO A 79 -17.02 -30.40 16.64
CA PRO A 79 -17.66 -30.73 17.91
C PRO A 79 -17.60 -29.62 18.96
N VAL A 80 -16.50 -28.86 19.01
CA VAL A 80 -16.30 -27.74 19.95
C VAL A 80 -17.21 -26.52 19.69
N LEU A 81 -17.71 -26.37 18.47
CA LEU A 81 -18.64 -25.29 18.08
C LEU A 81 -20.10 -25.76 18.05
N ARG A 82 -20.36 -27.03 18.40
CA ARG A 82 -21.74 -27.53 18.50
C ARG A 82 -22.37 -26.89 19.73
N ARG A 83 -23.39 -26.07 19.52
CA ARG A 83 -24.23 -25.60 20.62
C ARG A 83 -24.86 -26.85 21.27
N PRO A 84 -24.90 -26.95 22.62
CA PRO A 84 -25.68 -27.98 23.28
C PRO A 84 -27.13 -27.89 22.81
N ALA A 85 -27.86 -29.01 22.83
CA ALA A 85 -29.29 -28.98 22.55
C ALA A 85 -29.94 -27.92 23.43
N TYR A 86 -30.72 -27.03 22.84
CA TYR A 86 -31.50 -26.07 23.62
C TYR A 86 -32.33 -26.87 24.64
N PRO A 87 -32.36 -26.46 25.91
CA PRO A 87 -33.19 -27.14 26.90
C PRO A 87 -34.62 -27.15 26.36
N ALA A 88 -35.22 -28.33 26.30
CA ALA A 88 -36.63 -28.46 25.91
C ALA A 88 -37.42 -27.54 26.84
N SER A 89 -38.09 -26.54 26.26
CA SER A 89 -38.98 -25.66 27.01
C SER A 89 -40.02 -26.54 27.71
N LEU A 90 -39.91 -26.62 29.04
CA LEU A 90 -40.98 -27.08 29.92
C LEU A 90 -42.15 -26.11 29.87
#